data_AF-A0A6V8IH59-F1
#
_entry.id   AF-A0A6V8IH59-F1
#
_cell.length_a   1.000
_cell.length_b   1.000
_cell.length_c   1.000
_cell.angle_alpha   90.00
_cell.angle_beta   90.00
_cell.angle_gamma   90.00
#
_symmetry.space_group_name_H-M   'P 1'
#
loop_
_entity.id
_entity.type
_entity.pdbx_description
1 polymer ?
#
loop_
_entity_poly.entity_id
_entity_poly.type
_entity_poly.pdbx_seq_one_letter_code
_entity_poly.pdbx_strand_id
1 'polypeptide(L)'
;MRWGRLLAGALLCTIPFMGYAAAPAIPQATSEPSELGLWLSAGKDGVFSIEHCGNALCGKLVGMDYDGEMPKDVWGRAECHLWILTDFVAAEDQKWRGHILDPRSGRIYQAYIWLSEPNVLKLRGFVLGMPLLGQTETWTRYTGGSFGPQCKMSPQPH
;
A
#
# COMPACT_ATOMS: atom_id res chain seq x y z
N MET A 1 64.66 38.63 29.58
CA MET A 1 66.04 38.66 29.01
C MET A 1 66.05 37.80 27.76
N ARG A 2 66.73 38.28 26.70
CA ARG A 2 66.79 37.68 25.36
C ARG A 2 67.40 36.28 25.37
N TRP A 3 66.80 35.35 24.63
CA TRP A 3 67.40 34.21 23.92
C TRP A 3 66.30 33.65 23.01
N GLY A 4 66.46 33.31 21.75
CA GLY A 4 67.61 33.12 20.87
C GLY A 4 67.06 32.20 19.76
N ARG A 5 66.99 32.68 18.51
CA ARG A 5 66.56 31.87 17.37
C ARG A 5 67.69 30.91 17.00
N LEU A 6 67.43 29.61 16.85
CA LEU A 6 68.21 28.73 15.97
C LEU A 6 67.33 27.67 15.30
N LEU A 7 67.67 27.48 14.02
CA LEU A 7 67.07 26.69 12.95
C LEU A 7 67.20 25.16 13.18
N ALA A 8 66.33 24.37 12.54
CA ALA A 8 66.71 23.34 11.55
C ALA A 8 65.63 22.25 11.37
N GLY A 9 65.39 21.84 10.12
CA GLY A 9 64.92 20.49 9.81
C GLY A 9 63.48 20.35 9.28
N ALA A 10 63.17 20.97 8.14
CA ALA A 10 61.99 20.59 7.36
C ALA A 10 62.26 19.25 6.64
N LEU A 11 61.81 18.13 7.21
CA LEU A 11 61.67 16.86 6.48
C LEU A 11 60.32 16.86 5.76
N LEU A 12 60.36 17.20 4.46
CA LEU A 12 59.24 17.02 3.53
C LEU A 12 59.07 15.53 3.24
N CYS A 13 58.16 14.88 3.97
CA CYS A 13 57.64 13.57 3.61
C CYS A 13 56.49 13.82 2.61
N THR A 14 56.77 13.82 1.30
CA THR A 14 55.75 13.92 0.26
C THR A 14 55.00 12.60 0.16
N ILE A 15 53.90 12.48 0.92
CA ILE A 15 52.95 11.38 0.76
C ILE A 15 52.23 11.60 -0.58
N PRO A 16 52.30 10.67 -1.55
CA PRO A 16 51.53 10.81 -2.77
C PRO A 16 50.04 10.76 -2.40
N PHE A 17 49.36 11.87 -2.62
CA PHE A 17 47.90 11.96 -2.52
C PHE A 17 47.32 11.09 -3.64
N MET A 18 47.15 9.81 -3.37
CA MET A 18 46.48 8.87 -4.26
C MET A 18 45.01 9.28 -4.32
N GLY A 19 44.66 9.99 -5.40
CA GLY A 19 43.34 10.56 -5.60
C GLY A 19 42.25 9.51 -5.46
N TYR A 20 41.45 9.65 -4.40
CA TYR A 20 40.21 8.90 -4.24
C TYR A 20 39.21 9.42 -5.27
N ALA A 21 39.03 8.68 -6.37
CA ALA A 21 37.92 8.93 -7.29
C ALA A 21 36.62 8.57 -6.55
N ALA A 22 35.84 9.57 -6.17
CA ALA A 22 34.50 9.36 -5.63
C ALA A 22 33.61 8.78 -6.74
N ALA A 23 33.19 7.53 -6.60
CA ALA A 23 32.20 6.93 -7.48
C ALA A 23 30.86 7.68 -7.31
N PRO A 24 30.13 7.98 -8.40
CA PRO A 24 28.83 8.61 -8.30
C PRO A 24 27.85 7.66 -7.60
N ALA A 25 27.23 8.11 -6.51
CA ALA A 25 26.15 7.38 -5.87
C ALA A 25 24.92 7.41 -6.78
N ILE A 26 24.47 6.23 -7.22
CA ILE A 26 23.20 6.10 -7.96
C ILE A 26 22.08 6.23 -6.92
N PRO A 27 21.16 7.22 -7.04
CA PRO A 27 20.03 7.31 -6.14
C PRO A 27 19.16 6.05 -6.28
N GLN A 28 19.03 5.30 -5.19
CA GLN A 28 18.08 4.20 -5.12
C GLN A 28 16.69 4.82 -4.97
N ALA A 29 15.81 4.59 -5.94
CA ALA A 29 14.42 4.99 -5.85
C ALA A 29 13.74 4.10 -4.80
N THR A 30 13.68 4.58 -3.56
CA THR A 30 12.83 4.00 -2.53
C THR A 30 11.40 4.34 -2.90
N SER A 31 10.65 3.38 -3.43
CA SER A 31 9.20 3.55 -3.61
C SER A 31 8.58 3.70 -2.22
N GLU A 32 8.08 4.90 -1.90
CA GLU A 32 7.30 5.12 -0.68
C GLU A 32 6.16 4.09 -0.61
N PRO A 33 5.88 3.52 0.58
CA PRO A 33 4.71 2.67 0.76
C PRO A 33 3.45 3.38 0.28
N SER A 34 2.60 2.66 -0.46
CA SER A 34 1.39 3.24 -1.05
C SER A 34 0.22 2.28 -0.89
N GLU A 35 -0.96 2.83 -0.67
CA GLU A 35 -2.23 2.10 -0.67
C GLU A 35 -2.60 1.59 -2.08
N LEU A 36 -1.93 2.07 -3.13
CA LEU A 36 -2.16 1.63 -4.50
C LEU A 36 -1.68 0.18 -4.72
N GLY A 37 -2.46 -0.56 -5.51
CA GLY A 37 -2.11 -1.90 -5.97
C GLY A 37 -3.11 -2.97 -5.55
N LEU A 38 -2.65 -4.22 -5.47
CA LEU A 38 -3.49 -5.38 -5.19
C LEU A 38 -3.39 -5.80 -3.72
N TRP A 39 -4.54 -5.99 -3.08
CA TRP A 39 -4.68 -6.30 -1.67
C TRP A 39 -5.56 -7.52 -1.46
N LEU A 40 -5.03 -8.54 -0.77
CA LEU A 40 -5.73 -9.74 -0.36
C LEU A 40 -6.52 -9.45 0.93
N SER A 41 -7.80 -9.82 0.95
CA SER A 41 -8.69 -9.71 2.10
C SER A 41 -8.18 -10.52 3.30
N ALA A 42 -8.67 -10.20 4.49
CA ALA A 42 -8.34 -10.97 5.70
C ALA A 42 -8.78 -12.44 5.59
N GLY A 43 -9.93 -12.69 4.94
CA GLY A 43 -10.45 -14.03 4.68
C GLY A 43 -9.69 -14.82 3.61
N LYS A 44 -8.74 -14.17 2.92
CA LYS A 44 -8.00 -14.73 1.76
C LYS A 44 -8.92 -15.21 0.63
N ASP A 45 -10.11 -14.63 0.52
CA ASP A 45 -11.19 -14.99 -0.40
C ASP A 45 -11.44 -13.91 -1.47
N GLY A 46 -10.83 -12.73 -1.35
CA GLY A 46 -10.98 -11.63 -2.27
C GLY A 46 -9.69 -10.83 -2.46
N VAL A 47 -9.45 -10.34 -3.68
CA VAL A 47 -8.36 -9.43 -4.01
C VAL A 47 -8.93 -8.14 -4.57
N PHE A 48 -8.53 -7.02 -3.97
CA PHE A 48 -8.98 -5.70 -4.32
C PHE A 48 -7.86 -4.92 -5.00
N SER A 49 -8.15 -4.34 -6.16
CA SER A 49 -7.28 -3.36 -6.79
C SER A 49 -7.65 -1.99 -6.27
N ILE A 50 -6.68 -1.25 -5.73
CA ILE A 50 -6.82 0.15 -5.33
C ILE A 50 -6.05 1.01 -6.33
N GLU A 51 -6.73 2.00 -6.90
CA GLU A 51 -6.21 2.89 -7.94
C GLU A 51 -6.72 4.33 -7.74
N HIS A 52 -6.05 5.29 -8.38
CA HIS A 52 -6.55 6.66 -8.41
C HIS A 52 -7.80 6.77 -9.29
N CYS A 53 -8.81 7.48 -8.79
CA CYS A 53 -10.02 7.84 -9.50
C CYS A 53 -10.25 9.36 -9.36
N GLY A 54 -9.58 10.13 -10.21
CA GLY A 54 -9.51 11.58 -10.04
C GLY A 54 -8.67 11.95 -8.81
N ASN A 55 -9.26 12.69 -7.87
CA ASN A 55 -8.59 13.13 -6.63
C ASN A 55 -8.75 12.16 -5.46
N ALA A 56 -9.42 11.03 -5.67
CA ALA A 56 -9.66 10.01 -4.66
C ALA A 56 -8.92 8.71 -5.01
N LEU A 57 -8.93 7.79 -4.05
CA LEU A 57 -8.69 6.37 -4.28
C LEU A 57 -10.03 5.66 -4.45
N CYS A 58 -10.06 4.71 -5.37
CA CYS A 58 -11.18 3.79 -5.55
C CYS A 58 -10.63 2.37 -5.65
N GLY A 59 -11.50 1.38 -5.48
CA GLY A 59 -11.08 0.01 -5.63
C GLY A 59 -12.16 -0.96 -6.08
N LYS A 60 -11.70 -1.94 -6.86
CA LYS A 60 -12.51 -2.99 -7.47
C LYS A 60 -12.16 -4.35 -6.91
N LEU A 61 -13.14 -5.24 -6.84
CA LEU A 61 -12.89 -6.66 -6.61
C LEU A 61 -12.38 -7.30 -7.91
N VAL A 62 -11.12 -7.74 -7.92
CA VAL A 62 -10.41 -8.26 -9.12
C VAL A 62 -9.99 -9.72 -9.00
N GLY A 63 -10.02 -10.28 -7.79
CA GLY A 63 -9.79 -11.70 -7.54
C GLY A 63 -10.79 -12.21 -6.52
N MET A 64 -11.31 -13.42 -6.70
CA MET A 64 -12.26 -14.06 -5.79
C MET A 64 -12.02 -15.57 -5.75
N ASP A 65 -12.14 -16.14 -4.56
CA ASP A 65 -12.23 -17.58 -4.38
C ASP A 65 -13.69 -17.99 -4.16
N TYR A 66 -14.30 -18.55 -5.21
CA TYR A 66 -15.69 -19.01 -5.20
C TYR A 66 -15.84 -20.29 -6.01
N ASP A 67 -16.68 -21.21 -5.55
CA ASP A 67 -17.00 -22.42 -6.31
C ASP A 67 -18.38 -22.30 -6.97
N GLY A 68 -18.54 -22.94 -8.13
CA GLY A 68 -19.80 -22.96 -8.86
C GLY A 68 -20.06 -21.69 -9.67
N GLU A 69 -21.26 -21.13 -9.54
CA GLU A 69 -21.69 -19.97 -10.32
C GLU A 69 -21.02 -18.68 -9.84
N MET A 70 -20.80 -17.75 -10.78
CA MET A 70 -20.24 -16.42 -10.50
C MET A 70 -21.08 -15.67 -9.45
N PRO A 71 -20.51 -15.29 -8.30
CA PRO A 71 -21.14 -14.38 -7.35
C PRO A 71 -21.73 -13.13 -8.00
N LYS A 72 -22.93 -12.78 -7.55
CA LYS A 72 -23.67 -11.61 -8.00
C LYS A 72 -24.08 -10.76 -6.81
N ASP A 73 -24.07 -9.45 -7.02
CA ASP A 73 -24.59 -8.50 -6.04
C ASP A 73 -26.12 -8.57 -5.91
N VAL A 74 -26.69 -7.78 -4.98
CA VAL A 74 -28.14 -7.72 -4.76
C VAL A 74 -28.97 -7.29 -5.99
N TRP A 75 -28.34 -6.75 -7.04
CA TRP A 75 -29.00 -6.34 -8.28
C TRP A 75 -28.76 -7.35 -9.41
N GLY A 76 -28.11 -8.48 -9.15
CA GLY A 76 -27.83 -9.52 -10.12
C GLY A 76 -26.63 -9.23 -11.04
N ARG A 77 -25.82 -8.21 -10.74
CA ARG A 77 -24.59 -7.91 -11.49
C ARG A 77 -23.46 -8.79 -10.96
N ALA A 78 -22.56 -9.23 -11.84
CA ALA A 78 -21.38 -9.98 -11.41
C ALA A 78 -20.51 -9.14 -10.47
N GLU A 79 -20.01 -9.75 -9.39
CA GLU A 79 -19.13 -9.06 -8.44
C GLU A 79 -17.71 -8.82 -8.99
N CYS A 80 -17.31 -9.56 -10.04
CA CYS A 80 -16.04 -9.35 -10.71
C CYS A 80 -15.98 -7.94 -11.33
N HIS A 81 -14.93 -7.20 -10.99
CA HIS A 81 -14.71 -5.78 -11.31
C HIS A 81 -15.73 -4.80 -10.71
N LEU A 82 -16.56 -5.24 -9.75
CA LEU A 82 -17.46 -4.34 -9.05
C LEU A 82 -16.66 -3.33 -8.20
N TRP A 83 -17.04 -2.06 -8.28
CA TRP A 83 -16.48 -1.01 -7.43
C TRP A 83 -16.97 -1.21 -6.00
N ILE A 84 -16.06 -1.59 -5.11
CA ILE A 84 -16.33 -1.84 -3.70
C ILE A 84 -15.86 -0.67 -2.85
N LEU A 85 -14.72 -0.04 -3.19
CA LEU A 85 -14.17 1.12 -2.49
C LEU A 85 -14.37 2.36 -3.36
N THR A 86 -14.97 3.42 -2.80
CA THR A 86 -15.30 4.65 -3.54
C THR A 86 -15.01 5.89 -2.72
N ASP A 87 -14.59 6.96 -3.41
CA ASP A 87 -14.40 8.31 -2.86
C ASP A 87 -13.47 8.39 -1.64
N PHE A 88 -12.40 7.59 -1.61
CA PHE A 88 -11.40 7.68 -0.55
C PHE A 88 -10.53 8.92 -0.76
N VAL A 89 -10.71 9.93 0.08
CA VAL A 89 -9.93 11.17 0.09
C VAL A 89 -9.01 11.22 1.31
N ALA A 90 -7.87 11.90 1.18
CA ALA A 90 -6.92 12.05 2.28
C ALA A 90 -7.59 12.66 3.51
N ALA A 91 -7.32 12.08 4.66
CA ALA A 91 -7.80 12.48 5.97
C ALA A 91 -6.62 12.62 6.95
N GLU A 92 -6.93 12.92 8.21
CA GLU A 92 -5.95 12.98 9.28
C GLU A 92 -5.26 11.63 9.54
N ASP A 93 -4.12 11.67 10.23
CA ASP A 93 -3.32 10.49 10.62
C ASP A 93 -2.88 9.58 9.47
N GLN A 94 -2.63 10.14 8.27
CA GLN A 94 -2.26 9.35 7.08
C GLN A 94 -3.31 8.30 6.71
N LYS A 95 -4.59 8.61 6.94
CA LYS A 95 -5.72 7.76 6.56
C LYS A 95 -6.37 8.32 5.32
N TRP A 96 -7.09 7.47 4.62
CA TRP A 96 -8.05 7.88 3.59
C TRP A 96 -9.46 7.57 4.08
N ARG A 97 -10.38 8.51 3.89
CA ARG A 97 -11.79 8.38 4.26
C ARG A 97 -12.66 8.28 3.01
N GLY A 98 -13.50 7.27 2.93
CA GLY A 98 -14.40 7.05 1.80
C GLY A 98 -15.55 6.11 2.15
N HIS A 99 -15.98 5.34 1.17
CA HIS A 99 -17.15 4.47 1.25
C HIS A 99 -16.85 3.05 0.78
N ILE A 100 -17.44 2.06 1.47
CA ILE A 100 -17.41 0.65 1.07
C ILE A 100 -18.82 0.13 0.78
N LEU A 101 -18.99 -0.53 -0.37
CA LEU A 101 -20.21 -1.25 -0.74
C LEU A 101 -20.13 -2.70 -0.25
N ASP A 102 -21.15 -3.17 0.47
CA ASP A 102 -21.38 -4.60 0.69
C ASP A 102 -22.27 -5.14 -0.44
N PRO A 103 -21.74 -5.94 -1.38
CA PRO A 103 -22.49 -6.40 -2.55
C PRO A 103 -23.64 -7.34 -2.18
N ARG A 104 -23.58 -8.01 -1.02
CA ARG A 104 -24.61 -8.96 -0.55
C ARG A 104 -25.84 -8.28 0.01
N SER A 105 -25.71 -7.05 0.50
CA SER A 105 -26.82 -6.27 1.05
C SER A 105 -27.13 -4.99 0.26
N GLY A 106 -26.23 -4.57 -0.64
CA GLY A 106 -26.31 -3.29 -1.34
C GLY A 106 -26.03 -2.08 -0.45
N ARG A 107 -25.66 -2.30 0.82
CA ARG A 107 -25.46 -1.24 1.80
C ARG A 107 -24.09 -0.59 1.61
N ILE A 108 -24.06 0.72 1.77
CA ILE A 108 -22.84 1.52 1.73
C ILE A 108 -22.50 1.98 3.14
N TYR A 109 -21.26 1.76 3.55
CA TYR A 109 -20.72 2.16 4.84
C TYR A 109 -19.63 3.21 4.67
N GLN A 110 -19.47 4.09 5.65
CA GLN A 110 -18.29 4.94 5.71
C GLN A 110 -17.10 4.08 6.14
N ALA A 111 -15.92 4.37 5.61
CA ALA A 111 -14.73 3.59 5.89
C ALA A 111 -13.46 4.45 5.94
N TYR A 112 -12.48 3.94 6.70
CA TYR A 112 -11.08 4.37 6.59
C TYR A 112 -10.23 3.26 6.02
N ILE A 113 -9.24 3.63 5.20
CA ILE A 113 -8.09 2.78 4.88
C ILE A 113 -6.79 3.48 5.27
N TRP A 114 -5.79 2.70 5.70
CA TRP A 114 -4.45 3.20 5.98
C TRP A 114 -3.44 2.06 5.98
N LEU A 115 -2.17 2.36 5.71
CA LEU A 115 -1.08 1.41 5.90
C LEU A 115 -0.67 1.38 7.38
N SER A 116 -0.71 0.20 8.00
CA SER A 116 -0.05 0.00 9.30
C SER A 116 1.42 -0.40 9.12
N GLU A 117 1.73 -1.04 8.00
CA GLU A 117 3.08 -1.43 7.55
C GLU A 117 3.11 -1.39 6.01
N PRO A 118 4.28 -1.40 5.36
CA PRO A 118 4.36 -1.24 3.90
C PRO A 118 3.53 -2.22 3.07
N ASN A 119 3.24 -3.40 3.60
CA ASN A 119 2.46 -4.45 2.93
C ASN A 119 1.21 -4.86 3.73
N VAL A 120 0.79 -4.03 4.68
CA VAL A 120 -0.37 -4.29 5.54
C VAL A 120 -1.30 -3.08 5.53
N LEU A 121 -2.44 -3.23 4.87
CA LEU A 121 -3.49 -2.23 4.77
C LEU A 121 -4.60 -2.57 5.76
N LYS A 122 -4.99 -1.60 6.58
CA LYS A 122 -6.13 -1.73 7.46
C LYS A 122 -7.34 -1.11 6.79
N LEU A 123 -8.48 -1.79 6.85
CA LEU A 123 -9.76 -1.27 6.40
C LEU A 123 -10.72 -1.30 7.58
N ARG A 124 -11.33 -0.16 7.92
CA ARG A 124 -12.33 -0.10 8.99
C ARG A 124 -13.62 0.53 8.49
N GLY A 125 -14.68 -0.25 8.39
CA GLY A 125 -16.03 0.22 8.09
C GLY A 125 -16.79 0.61 9.36
N PHE A 126 -17.64 1.64 9.31
CA PHE A 126 -18.47 2.06 10.43
C PHE A 126 -19.83 2.60 9.98
N VAL A 127 -20.82 2.47 10.87
CA VAL A 127 -22.22 2.85 10.67
C VAL A 127 -22.47 4.21 11.34
N LEU A 128 -23.18 5.11 10.65
CA LEU A 128 -23.60 6.43 11.17
C LEU A 128 -22.46 7.31 11.73
N GLY A 129 -21.26 7.25 11.13
CA GLY A 129 -20.16 8.11 11.55
C GLY A 129 -19.55 7.77 12.91
N MET A 130 -19.89 6.61 13.52
CA MET A 130 -19.37 6.16 14.81
C MET A 130 -18.31 5.05 14.61
N PRO A 131 -16.99 5.36 14.59
CA PRO A 131 -15.95 4.37 14.30
C PRO A 131 -15.88 3.25 15.33
N LEU A 132 -16.38 3.46 16.55
CA LEU A 132 -16.31 2.48 17.65
C LEU A 132 -17.18 1.24 17.42
N LEU A 133 -18.23 1.34 16.59
CA LEU A 133 -19.12 0.22 16.26
C LEU A 133 -18.73 -0.52 14.98
N GLY A 134 -17.55 -0.21 14.44
CA GLY A 134 -16.99 -0.80 13.24
C GLY A 134 -16.07 -2.00 13.49
N GLN A 135 -15.90 -2.83 12.46
CA GLN A 135 -14.87 -3.87 12.42
C GLN A 135 -13.69 -3.40 11.58
N THR A 136 -12.46 -3.74 12.01
CA THR A 136 -11.26 -3.51 11.22
C THR A 136 -10.80 -4.83 10.62
N GLU A 137 -10.66 -4.87 9.30
CA GLU A 137 -9.97 -5.93 8.59
C GLU A 137 -8.51 -5.58 8.34
N THR A 138 -7.68 -6.61 8.22
CA THR A 138 -6.27 -6.49 7.87
C THR A 138 -6.05 -7.17 6.54
N TRP A 139 -5.77 -6.36 5.53
CA TRP A 139 -5.45 -6.82 4.19
C TRP A 139 -3.94 -6.84 4.00
N THR A 140 -3.48 -7.79 3.20
CA THR A 140 -2.05 -7.95 2.88
C THR A 140 -1.82 -7.73 1.41
N ARG A 141 -0.59 -7.37 1.03
CA ARG A 141 -0.25 -7.23 -0.37
C ARG A 141 -0.45 -8.57 -1.10
N TYR A 142 -1.18 -8.57 -2.20
CA TYR A 142 -1.40 -9.79 -2.99
C TYR A 142 -0.18 -10.10 -3.87
N THR A 143 0.30 -11.35 -3.78
CA THR A 143 1.44 -11.86 -4.55
C THR A 143 1.12 -13.16 -5.31
N GLY A 144 -0.15 -13.57 -5.33
CA GLY A 144 -0.61 -14.89 -5.83
C GLY A 144 -0.69 -15.04 -7.35
N GLY A 145 -0.28 -14.06 -8.14
CA GLY A 145 -0.21 -14.15 -9.61
C GLY A 145 -1.40 -13.52 -10.34
N SER A 146 -1.78 -14.10 -11.49
CA SER A 146 -2.87 -13.59 -12.34
C SER A 146 -4.22 -14.21 -11.99
N PHE A 147 -5.30 -13.50 -12.27
CA PHE A 147 -6.67 -14.00 -12.14
C PHE A 147 -7.12 -14.70 -13.44
N GLY A 148 -7.92 -15.76 -13.29
CA GLY A 148 -8.60 -16.42 -14.40
C GLY A 148 -9.82 -15.63 -14.89
N PRO A 149 -10.61 -16.22 -15.82
CA PRO A 149 -11.89 -15.65 -16.23
C PRO A 149 -12.78 -15.34 -15.03
N GLN A 150 -13.59 -14.29 -15.13
CA GLN A 150 -14.53 -13.89 -14.08
C GLN A 150 -13.87 -13.68 -12.70
N CYS A 151 -12.62 -13.21 -12.69
CA CYS A 151 -11.85 -12.92 -11.48
C CYS A 151 -11.58 -14.15 -10.59
N LYS A 152 -11.74 -15.39 -11.07
CA LYS A 152 -11.41 -16.58 -10.26
C LYS A 152 -9.92 -16.60 -9.94
N MET A 153 -9.57 -16.70 -8.66
CA MET A 153 -8.17 -16.82 -8.22
C MET A 153 -7.79 -18.26 -7.88
N SER A 154 -6.49 -18.54 -7.92
CA SER A 154 -5.94 -19.79 -7.39
C SER A 154 -6.13 -19.85 -5.87
N PRO A 155 -6.38 -21.03 -5.29
CA PRO A 155 -6.48 -21.20 -3.85
C PRO A 155 -5.27 -20.59 -3.14
N GLN A 156 -5.52 -19.77 -2.12
CA GLN A 156 -4.47 -19.14 -1.33
C GLN A 156 -4.03 -20.07 -0.19
N PRO A 157 -2.72 -20.21 0.09
CA PRO A 157 -2.25 -21.01 1.21
C PRO A 157 -2.76 -20.42 2.54
N HIS A 158 -3.29 -21.28 3.41
CA HIS A 158 -3.78 -20.92 4.74
C HIS A 158 -2.67 -20.49 5.69
#